data_AF-A0A5B9Q6I7-F1
#
_entry.id   AF-A0A5B9Q6I7-F1
#
_cell.length_a   1.000
_cell.length_b   1.000
_cell.length_c   1.000
_cell.angle_alpha   90.00
_cell.angle_beta   90.00
_cell.angle_gamma   90.00
#
_symmetry.space_group_name_H-M   'P 1'
#
loop_
_entity.id
_entity.type
_entity.pdbx_description
1 polymer ?
#
loop_
_entity_poly.entity_id
_entity_poly.type
_entity_poly.pdbx_seq_one_letter_code
_entity_poly.pdbx_strand_id
1 'polypeptide(L)'
;MSIIDVTSDPIPQLPPRKAESHKGSYGRVLVVGGSRGKAGAAALAGKSALRSGAGLVTVLVPCSIQATVASFEPAVMTIGMGKVNCDELLQEFEPEIREHASEMNCLAVGPGLGTNSSTVRLVQALYHRISETMIVDADALNALSAWRDGLQHPSGPRILTPHPGEFKRLTGETCAIEPTARAEQAASLCRRDLTGQTIVVLKGHHTILTDGNRVAFNQTGNPGMATGGTGDVLTGVISALVAQGLTLWDAARLGVHVHGLAGDLATETFGQVSLIASDLLNSLPAAFKKSENR
;
A
#
# COMPACT_ATOMS: atom_id res chain seq x y z
N MET A 1 24.66 -6.78 -11.51
CA MET A 1 24.97 -7.30 -10.15
C MET A 1 24.02 -8.44 -9.88
N SER A 2 24.48 -9.54 -9.27
CA SER A 2 23.60 -10.63 -8.83
C SER A 2 22.76 -10.15 -7.64
N ILE A 3 21.44 -10.31 -7.72
CA ILE A 3 20.53 -9.98 -6.62
C ILE A 3 20.78 -10.94 -5.45
N ILE A 4 20.81 -10.41 -4.23
CA ILE A 4 21.04 -11.19 -3.01
C ILE A 4 19.70 -11.68 -2.47
N ASP A 5 19.51 -13.00 -2.36
CA ASP A 5 18.33 -13.58 -1.70
C ASP A 5 18.51 -13.57 -0.18
N VAL A 6 17.61 -12.86 0.50
CA VAL A 6 17.57 -12.69 1.97
C VAL A 6 16.26 -13.24 2.55
N THR A 7 15.62 -14.18 1.86
CA THR A 7 14.35 -14.79 2.30
C THR A 7 14.47 -15.51 3.64
N SER A 8 15.63 -16.09 3.93
CA SER A 8 15.91 -16.77 5.20
C SER A 8 16.13 -15.81 6.37
N ASP A 9 16.32 -14.51 6.11
CA ASP A 9 16.54 -13.54 7.19
C ASP A 9 15.30 -13.46 8.09
N PRO A 10 15.47 -13.24 9.41
CA PRO A 10 14.35 -13.05 10.31
C PRO A 10 13.40 -11.95 9.82
N ILE A 11 12.08 -12.20 9.96
CA ILE A 11 11.07 -11.18 9.70
C ILE A 11 11.23 -10.08 10.75
N PRO A 12 11.23 -8.79 10.37
CA PRO A 12 11.34 -7.68 11.32
C PRO A 12 10.24 -7.73 12.37
N GLN A 13 10.57 -7.34 13.60
CA GLN A 13 9.60 -7.26 14.70
C GLN A 13 9.22 -5.80 14.97
N LEU A 14 7.96 -5.56 15.31
CA LEU A 14 7.53 -4.27 15.82
C LEU A 14 8.05 -4.07 17.24
N PRO A 15 8.59 -2.89 17.58
CA PRO A 15 8.93 -2.59 18.96
C PRO A 15 7.64 -2.56 19.82
N PRO A 16 7.70 -3.02 21.08
CA PRO A 16 6.55 -2.97 21.96
C PRO A 16 6.11 -1.53 22.19
N ARG A 17 4.78 -1.32 22.32
CA ARG A 17 4.23 0.00 22.60
C ARG A 17 4.65 0.48 23.99
N LYS A 18 5.29 1.64 24.06
CA LYS A 18 5.67 2.29 25.32
C LYS A 18 4.42 2.77 26.07
N ALA A 19 4.39 2.58 27.39
CA ALA A 19 3.28 3.03 28.23
C ALA A 19 3.07 4.56 28.17
N GLU A 20 4.18 5.32 28.11
CA GLU A 20 4.17 6.78 28.01
C GLU A 20 4.17 7.27 26.54
N SER A 21 3.33 6.68 25.71
CA SER A 21 3.16 7.09 24.32
C SER A 21 1.81 7.77 24.09
N HIS A 22 1.68 8.47 22.97
CA HIS A 22 0.42 9.05 22.51
C HIS A 22 0.20 8.71 21.04
N LYS A 23 -0.99 9.02 20.50
CA LYS A 23 -1.32 8.79 19.08
C LYS A 23 -0.24 9.29 18.11
N GLY A 24 0.34 10.47 18.32
CA GLY A 24 1.43 10.98 17.47
C GLY A 24 2.74 10.16 17.50
N SER A 25 2.97 9.32 18.51
CA SER A 25 4.16 8.48 18.63
C SER A 25 4.18 7.34 17.60
N TYR A 26 3.02 7.03 17.01
CA TYR A 26 2.83 5.94 16.05
C TYR A 26 2.52 6.43 14.64
N GLY A 27 2.87 7.70 14.38
CA GLY A 27 2.78 8.34 13.10
C GLY A 27 1.38 8.60 12.58
N ARG A 28 1.35 9.27 11.43
CA ARG A 28 0.15 9.72 10.73
C ARG A 28 0.18 9.19 9.30
N VAL A 29 -0.92 8.56 8.88
CA VAL A 29 -1.10 8.03 7.53
C VAL A 29 -2.17 8.85 6.80
N LEU A 30 -1.89 9.22 5.56
CA LEU A 30 -2.88 9.81 4.66
C LEU A 30 -3.15 8.83 3.51
N VAL A 31 -4.40 8.40 3.37
CA VAL A 31 -4.85 7.60 2.22
C VAL A 31 -5.53 8.54 1.22
N VAL A 32 -4.96 8.66 0.02
CA VAL A 32 -5.52 9.40 -1.11
C VAL A 32 -6.12 8.40 -2.09
N GLY A 33 -7.44 8.33 -2.11
CA GLY A 33 -8.14 7.25 -2.80
C GLY A 33 -9.61 7.51 -3.03
N GLY A 34 -10.29 6.45 -3.48
CA GLY A 34 -11.73 6.42 -3.64
C GLY A 34 -12.24 7.21 -4.85
N SER A 35 -13.39 6.76 -5.34
CA SER A 35 -14.19 7.36 -6.38
C SER A 35 -15.60 6.80 -6.26
N ARG A 36 -16.57 7.39 -6.97
CA ARG A 36 -17.92 6.83 -7.01
C ARG A 36 -17.87 5.37 -7.48
N GLY A 37 -18.50 4.47 -6.70
CA GLY A 37 -18.47 3.03 -6.94
C GLY A 37 -17.25 2.28 -6.37
N LYS A 38 -16.22 2.99 -5.90
CA LYS A 38 -15.01 2.39 -5.30
C LYS A 38 -14.66 2.96 -3.91
N ALA A 39 -15.63 3.55 -3.21
CA ALA A 39 -15.43 4.12 -1.87
C ALA A 39 -14.86 3.12 -0.85
N GLY A 40 -15.23 1.83 -0.97
CA GLY A 40 -14.75 0.77 -0.09
C GLY A 40 -13.24 0.54 -0.12
N ALA A 41 -12.56 0.81 -1.24
CA ALA A 41 -11.12 0.57 -1.38
C ALA A 41 -10.31 1.49 -0.45
N ALA A 42 -10.57 2.80 -0.50
CA ALA A 42 -9.93 3.78 0.38
C ALA A 42 -10.27 3.53 1.86
N ALA A 43 -11.50 3.12 2.15
CA ALA A 43 -11.94 2.79 3.50
C ALA A 43 -11.23 1.53 4.05
N LEU A 44 -11.08 0.48 3.24
CA LEU A 44 -10.33 -0.73 3.61
C LEU A 44 -8.88 -0.41 3.92
N ALA A 45 -8.21 0.39 3.08
CA ALA A 45 -6.84 0.84 3.33
C ALA A 45 -6.72 1.69 4.60
N GLY A 46 -7.65 2.62 4.83
CA GLY A 46 -7.65 3.44 6.04
C GLY A 46 -7.86 2.61 7.31
N LYS A 47 -8.84 1.70 7.29
CA LYS A 47 -9.16 0.84 8.42
C LYS A 47 -8.05 -0.18 8.70
N SER A 48 -7.41 -0.73 7.68
CA SER A 48 -6.28 -1.63 7.87
C SER A 48 -5.07 -0.90 8.44
N ALA A 49 -4.81 0.35 8.03
CA ALA A 49 -3.75 1.16 8.63
C ALA A 49 -3.95 1.37 10.14
N LEU A 50 -5.18 1.67 10.59
CA LEU A 50 -5.51 1.74 12.02
C LEU A 50 -5.28 0.39 12.72
N ARG A 51 -5.78 -0.71 12.13
CA ARG A 51 -5.61 -2.06 12.68
C ARG A 51 -4.16 -2.53 12.72
N SER A 52 -3.30 -1.94 11.91
CA SER A 52 -1.85 -2.17 11.87
C SER A 52 -1.05 -1.21 12.75
N GLY A 53 -1.71 -0.38 13.55
CA GLY A 53 -1.06 0.41 14.58
C GLY A 53 -0.69 1.84 14.18
N ALA A 54 -1.15 2.36 13.04
CA ALA A 54 -1.02 3.79 12.77
C ALA A 54 -1.67 4.61 13.89
N GLY A 55 -1.00 5.67 14.34
CA GLY A 55 -1.48 6.52 15.41
C GLY A 55 -2.69 7.37 15.03
N LEU A 56 -2.67 7.91 13.83
CA LEU A 56 -3.74 8.67 13.21
C LEU A 56 -3.84 8.29 11.73
N VAL A 57 -5.05 8.17 11.22
CA VAL A 57 -5.30 7.90 9.81
C VAL A 57 -6.34 8.88 9.28
N THR A 58 -6.00 9.52 8.16
CA THR A 58 -6.89 10.38 7.40
C THR A 58 -7.13 9.79 6.03
N VAL A 59 -8.38 9.70 5.59
CA VAL A 59 -8.74 9.27 4.23
C VAL A 59 -9.24 10.49 3.46
N LEU A 60 -8.48 10.90 2.45
CA LEU A 60 -8.80 11.98 1.52
C LEU A 60 -9.42 11.40 0.26
N VAL A 61 -10.67 11.79 0.02
CA VAL A 61 -11.53 11.26 -1.04
C VAL A 61 -12.28 12.40 -1.72
N PRO A 62 -12.87 12.20 -2.90
CA PRO A 62 -13.80 13.17 -3.47
C PRO A 62 -14.94 13.49 -2.49
N CYS A 63 -15.32 14.77 -2.41
CA CYS A 63 -16.34 15.27 -1.49
C CYS A 63 -17.67 14.50 -1.63
N SER A 64 -18.01 14.07 -2.84
CA SER A 64 -19.24 13.31 -3.12
C SER A 64 -19.34 11.96 -2.40
N ILE A 65 -18.21 11.38 -1.95
CA ILE A 65 -18.18 10.08 -1.25
C ILE A 65 -17.68 10.18 0.20
N GLN A 66 -17.33 11.37 0.69
CA GLN A 66 -16.74 11.54 2.03
C GLN A 66 -17.63 10.95 3.13
N ALA A 67 -18.93 11.29 3.13
CA ALA A 67 -19.88 10.78 4.12
C ALA A 67 -20.04 9.26 4.06
N THR A 68 -20.00 8.68 2.86
CA THR A 68 -20.03 7.23 2.65
C THR A 68 -18.81 6.58 3.31
N VAL A 69 -17.62 7.11 3.03
CA VAL A 69 -16.35 6.59 3.59
C VAL A 69 -16.31 6.75 5.11
N ALA A 70 -16.74 7.89 5.63
CA ALA A 70 -16.80 8.16 7.07
C ALA A 70 -17.74 7.19 7.82
N SER A 71 -18.75 6.64 7.15
CA SER A 71 -19.68 5.69 7.78
C SER A 71 -19.11 4.28 7.97
N PHE A 72 -18.01 3.93 7.30
CA PHE A 72 -17.42 2.58 7.39
C PHE A 72 -16.54 2.37 8.64
N GLU A 73 -15.94 3.41 9.18
CA GLU A 73 -15.11 3.34 10.39
C GLU A 73 -15.03 4.72 11.08
N PRO A 74 -15.70 4.92 12.23
CA PRO A 74 -15.69 6.21 12.93
C PRO A 74 -14.33 6.61 13.50
N ALA A 75 -13.39 5.67 13.68
CA ALA A 75 -12.04 5.98 14.13
C ALA A 75 -11.13 6.61 13.05
N VAL A 76 -11.55 6.58 11.78
CA VAL A 76 -10.83 7.19 10.66
C VAL A 76 -11.30 8.64 10.47
N MET A 77 -10.36 9.58 10.34
CA MET A 77 -10.67 10.94 9.92
C MET A 77 -10.86 10.98 8.40
N THR A 78 -11.74 11.84 7.89
CA THR A 78 -11.94 11.97 6.44
C THR A 78 -11.82 13.41 5.98
N ILE A 79 -11.29 13.60 4.78
CA ILE A 79 -11.24 14.89 4.08
C ILE A 79 -11.98 14.70 2.74
N GLY A 80 -12.99 15.53 2.51
CA GLY A 80 -13.72 15.58 1.25
C GLY A 80 -13.14 16.67 0.36
N MET A 81 -12.62 16.28 -0.81
CA MET A 81 -11.98 17.19 -1.76
C MET A 81 -12.92 17.58 -2.90
N GLY A 82 -12.92 18.86 -3.28
CA GLY A 82 -13.72 19.36 -4.40
C GLY A 82 -15.21 19.57 -4.07
N LYS A 83 -16.03 19.76 -5.12
CA LYS A 83 -17.47 20.04 -5.00
C LYS A 83 -18.29 18.75 -4.83
N VAL A 84 -19.52 18.88 -4.32
CA VAL A 84 -20.44 17.74 -4.06
C VAL A 84 -20.70 16.85 -5.29
N ASN A 85 -20.61 17.38 -6.51
CA ASN A 85 -20.81 16.63 -7.75
C ASN A 85 -19.49 16.18 -8.42
N CYS A 86 -18.35 16.35 -7.74
CA CYS A 86 -17.06 15.88 -8.21
C CYS A 86 -16.83 14.48 -7.64
N ASP A 87 -16.91 13.46 -8.50
CA ASP A 87 -16.78 12.04 -8.13
C ASP A 87 -15.35 11.52 -8.17
N GLU A 88 -14.39 12.38 -8.51
CA GLU A 88 -13.00 12.03 -8.82
C GLU A 88 -12.05 13.06 -8.24
N LEU A 89 -10.82 12.65 -7.92
CA LEU A 89 -9.77 13.59 -7.53
C LEU A 89 -9.08 14.15 -8.78
N LEU A 90 -9.13 15.47 -8.92
CA LEU A 90 -8.62 16.20 -10.08
C LEU A 90 -7.21 16.74 -9.82
N GLN A 91 -6.45 16.95 -10.90
CA GLN A 91 -5.10 17.51 -10.84
C GLN A 91 -5.02 18.85 -10.10
N GLU A 92 -6.06 19.68 -10.18
CA GLU A 92 -6.13 20.99 -9.52
C GLU A 92 -6.05 20.91 -7.99
N PHE A 93 -6.34 19.74 -7.40
CA PHE A 93 -6.26 19.51 -5.95
C PHE A 93 -4.86 19.13 -5.48
N GLU A 94 -3.88 18.98 -6.38
CA GLU A 94 -2.50 18.61 -6.01
C GLU A 94 -1.89 19.52 -4.93
N PRO A 95 -2.00 20.87 -5.00
CA PRO A 95 -1.39 21.73 -3.99
C PRO A 95 -1.93 21.49 -2.59
N GLU A 96 -3.24 21.28 -2.45
CA GLU A 96 -3.91 21.02 -1.16
C GLU A 96 -3.59 19.62 -0.63
N ILE A 97 -3.56 18.61 -1.52
CA ILE A 97 -3.13 17.25 -1.15
C ILE A 97 -1.68 17.27 -0.64
N ARG A 98 -0.80 18.06 -1.27
CA ARG A 98 0.60 18.20 -0.85
C ARG A 98 0.74 18.92 0.48
N GLU A 99 -0.11 19.90 0.77
CA GLU A 99 -0.15 20.54 2.10
C GLU A 99 -0.49 19.50 3.18
N HIS A 100 -1.56 18.72 2.98
CA HIS A 100 -1.90 17.62 3.89
C HIS A 100 -0.80 16.56 3.97
N ALA A 101 -0.13 16.25 2.86
CA ALA A 101 0.96 15.29 2.82
C ALA A 101 2.11 15.68 3.75
N SER A 102 2.44 16.97 3.83
CA SER A 102 3.56 17.49 4.61
C SER A 102 3.44 17.28 6.13
N GLU A 103 2.22 17.01 6.61
CA GLU A 103 1.94 16.72 8.02
C GLU A 103 1.95 15.22 8.35
N MET A 104 2.25 14.37 7.37
CA MET A 104 2.08 12.92 7.42
C MET A 104 3.42 12.20 7.39
N ASN A 105 3.47 11.02 8.00
CA ASN A 105 4.66 10.17 7.96
C ASN A 105 4.66 9.26 6.74
N CYS A 106 3.47 8.87 6.25
CA CYS A 106 3.33 8.02 5.08
C CYS A 106 2.02 8.31 4.32
N LEU A 107 2.11 8.30 3.00
CA LEU A 107 0.96 8.42 2.12
C LEU A 107 0.68 7.09 1.42
N ALA A 108 -0.59 6.70 1.33
CA ALA A 108 -1.05 5.65 0.42
C ALA A 108 -1.85 6.29 -0.71
N VAL A 109 -1.45 6.04 -1.96
CA VAL A 109 -2.11 6.62 -3.14
C VAL A 109 -2.49 5.49 -4.08
N GLY A 110 -3.77 5.43 -4.49
CA GLY A 110 -4.20 4.39 -5.43
C GLY A 110 -5.56 3.76 -5.18
N PRO A 111 -5.83 3.24 -3.98
CA PRO A 111 -7.01 2.44 -3.69
C PRO A 111 -8.32 3.10 -4.17
N GLY A 112 -8.84 2.61 -5.29
CA GLY A 112 -10.10 3.08 -5.89
C GLY A 112 -10.09 4.48 -6.51
N LEU A 113 -8.93 5.07 -6.86
CA LEU A 113 -8.85 6.43 -7.42
C LEU A 113 -9.58 6.60 -8.77
N GLY A 114 -9.65 5.55 -9.57
CA GLY A 114 -10.01 5.67 -10.99
C GLY A 114 -8.83 6.13 -11.86
N THR A 115 -9.03 6.13 -13.17
CA THR A 115 -7.96 6.34 -14.17
C THR A 115 -8.35 7.34 -15.26
N ASN A 116 -9.23 8.30 -14.95
CA ASN A 116 -9.52 9.39 -15.89
C ASN A 116 -8.27 10.27 -16.07
N SER A 117 -8.25 11.08 -17.13
CA SER A 117 -7.07 11.88 -17.50
C SER A 117 -6.62 12.88 -16.43
N SER A 118 -7.55 13.43 -15.63
CA SER A 118 -7.23 14.40 -14.58
C SER A 118 -6.60 13.72 -13.37
N THR A 119 -7.16 12.59 -12.94
CA THR A 119 -6.61 11.75 -11.86
C THR A 119 -5.26 11.17 -12.25
N VAL A 120 -5.05 10.79 -13.51
CA VAL A 120 -3.74 10.36 -14.00
C VAL A 120 -2.70 11.47 -13.82
N ARG A 121 -3.00 12.69 -14.27
CA ARG A 121 -2.09 13.84 -14.09
C ARG A 121 -1.88 14.21 -12.62
N LEU A 122 -2.91 14.04 -11.77
CA LEU A 122 -2.78 14.20 -10.33
C LEU A 122 -1.74 13.22 -9.77
N VAL A 123 -1.89 11.92 -10.00
CA VAL A 123 -0.96 10.89 -9.48
C VAL A 123 0.46 11.15 -9.96
N GLN A 124 0.64 11.52 -11.23
CA GLN A 124 1.93 11.88 -11.79
C GLN A 124 2.56 13.08 -11.06
N ALA A 125 1.77 14.11 -10.79
CA ALA A 125 2.23 15.27 -10.03
C ALA A 125 2.59 14.91 -8.58
N LEU A 126 1.76 14.12 -7.90
CA LEU A 126 2.03 13.64 -6.55
C LEU A 126 3.34 12.85 -6.49
N TYR A 127 3.57 11.93 -7.44
CA TYR A 127 4.76 11.09 -7.50
C TYR A 127 6.07 11.90 -7.56
N HIS A 128 6.08 13.03 -8.28
CA HIS A 128 7.25 13.92 -8.39
C HIS A 128 7.27 15.13 -7.46
N ARG A 129 6.21 15.44 -6.72
CA ARG A 129 6.18 16.66 -5.89
C ARG A 129 6.14 16.41 -4.40
N ILE A 130 5.73 15.21 -3.99
CA ILE A 130 5.71 14.80 -2.58
C ILE A 130 7.06 14.17 -2.25
N SER A 131 7.78 14.71 -1.28
CA SER A 131 9.05 14.15 -0.81
C SER A 131 8.85 13.15 0.33
N GLU A 132 7.66 13.14 0.94
CA GLU A 132 7.25 12.18 1.95
C GLU A 132 7.17 10.76 1.36
N THR A 133 7.23 9.76 2.24
CA THR A 133 7.15 8.36 1.80
C THR A 133 5.76 8.07 1.24
N MET A 134 5.72 7.43 0.07
CA MET A 134 4.48 7.10 -0.63
C MET A 134 4.40 5.62 -1.01
N ILE A 135 3.33 4.95 -0.57
CA ILE A 135 2.89 3.65 -1.07
C ILE A 135 2.02 3.91 -2.29
N VAL A 136 2.40 3.34 -3.43
CA VAL A 136 1.70 3.50 -4.71
C VAL A 136 1.08 2.17 -5.08
N ASP A 137 -0.25 2.13 -5.12
CA ASP A 137 -1.01 0.90 -5.38
C ASP A 137 -2.07 1.10 -6.47
N ALA A 138 -2.65 0.01 -6.95
CA ALA A 138 -3.91 0.00 -7.70
C ALA A 138 -3.97 1.02 -8.87
N ASP A 139 -4.96 1.91 -8.84
CA ASP A 139 -5.19 2.88 -9.90
C ASP A 139 -4.06 3.92 -10.02
N ALA A 140 -3.28 4.17 -8.96
CA ALA A 140 -2.09 5.01 -9.05
C ALA A 140 -0.97 4.33 -9.84
N LEU A 141 -0.76 3.02 -9.66
CA LEU A 141 0.16 2.25 -10.51
C LEU A 141 -0.31 2.24 -11.97
N ASN A 142 -1.61 2.13 -12.21
CA ASN A 142 -2.17 2.25 -13.56
C ASN A 142 -1.93 3.65 -14.16
N ALA A 143 -2.09 4.72 -13.38
CA ALA A 143 -1.81 6.09 -13.81
C ALA A 143 -0.33 6.31 -14.18
N LEU A 144 0.59 5.69 -13.45
CA LEU A 144 2.02 5.75 -13.75
C LEU A 144 2.43 4.86 -14.94
N SER A 145 1.64 3.85 -15.29
CA SER A 145 1.97 2.93 -16.41
C SER A 145 2.08 3.62 -17.77
N ALA A 146 1.36 4.71 -17.97
CA ALA A 146 1.44 5.53 -19.18
C ALA A 146 2.67 6.45 -19.19
N TRP A 147 3.44 6.52 -18.10
CA TRP A 147 4.52 7.47 -17.89
C TRP A 147 5.86 6.78 -17.62
N ARG A 148 6.36 6.04 -18.62
CA ARG A 148 7.51 5.14 -18.48
C ARG A 148 8.76 5.81 -17.91
N ASP A 149 9.14 6.98 -18.44
CA ASP A 149 10.34 7.71 -18.00
C ASP A 149 10.10 8.53 -16.71
N GLY A 150 8.84 8.68 -16.29
CA GLY A 150 8.49 9.39 -15.06
C GLY A 150 8.93 8.68 -13.79
N LEU A 151 9.19 7.36 -13.85
CA LEU A 151 9.60 6.61 -12.66
C LEU A 151 11.07 6.86 -12.26
N GLN A 152 11.85 7.59 -13.05
CA GLN A 152 13.30 7.72 -12.85
C GLN A 152 13.69 8.61 -11.66
N HIS A 153 12.84 9.59 -11.33
CA HIS A 153 13.18 10.63 -10.35
C HIS A 153 12.00 10.94 -9.41
N PRO A 154 11.54 9.98 -8.61
CA PRO A 154 10.59 10.28 -7.53
C PRO A 154 11.20 11.31 -6.58
N SER A 155 10.36 12.20 -6.04
CA SER A 155 10.83 13.24 -5.09
C SER A 155 11.16 12.71 -3.70
N GLY A 156 10.82 11.46 -3.42
CA GLY A 156 11.04 10.84 -2.12
C GLY A 156 10.86 9.33 -2.18
N PRO A 157 10.90 8.66 -1.03
CA PRO A 157 10.89 7.21 -1.00
C PRO A 157 9.56 6.60 -1.44
N ARG A 158 9.61 5.46 -2.14
CA ARG A 158 8.44 4.82 -2.75
C ARG A 158 8.35 3.34 -2.40
N ILE A 159 7.13 2.85 -2.19
CA ILE A 159 6.84 1.41 -2.24
C ILE A 159 5.78 1.20 -3.32
N LEU A 160 6.13 0.47 -4.37
CA LEU A 160 5.20 0.08 -5.43
C LEU A 160 4.65 -1.31 -5.12
N THR A 161 3.33 -1.49 -5.15
CA THR A 161 2.69 -2.77 -4.77
C THR A 161 1.96 -3.46 -5.94
N PRO A 162 2.55 -3.63 -7.14
CA PRO A 162 1.82 -4.15 -8.28
C PRO A 162 1.44 -5.62 -8.12
N HIS A 163 0.23 -5.98 -8.54
CA HIS A 163 -0.09 -7.36 -8.92
C HIS A 163 0.42 -7.66 -10.34
N PRO A 164 0.43 -8.92 -10.84
CA PRO A 164 1.02 -9.26 -12.14
C PRO A 164 0.46 -8.45 -13.33
N GLY A 165 -0.87 -8.23 -13.37
CA GLY A 165 -1.49 -7.34 -14.35
C GLY A 165 -1.06 -5.87 -14.29
N GLU A 166 -0.92 -5.27 -13.09
CA GLU A 166 -0.40 -3.91 -12.91
C GLU A 166 1.08 -3.83 -13.31
N PHE A 167 1.87 -4.84 -12.92
CA PHE A 167 3.26 -4.97 -13.31
C PHE A 167 3.42 -4.99 -14.83
N LYS A 168 2.60 -5.77 -15.53
CA LYS A 168 2.59 -5.81 -16.99
C LYS A 168 2.26 -4.46 -17.61
N ARG A 169 1.29 -3.73 -17.06
CA ARG A 169 0.98 -2.38 -17.54
C ARG A 169 2.15 -1.42 -17.32
N LEU A 170 2.74 -1.41 -16.12
CA LEU A 170 3.87 -0.55 -15.75
C LEU A 170 5.14 -0.82 -16.57
N THR A 171 5.45 -2.09 -16.82
CA THR A 171 6.72 -2.48 -17.42
C THR A 171 6.62 -2.73 -18.92
N GLY A 172 5.45 -3.15 -19.41
CA GLY A 172 5.28 -3.75 -20.73
C GLY A 172 5.60 -5.25 -20.77
N GLU A 173 6.04 -5.84 -19.66
CA GLU A 173 6.51 -7.22 -19.58
C GLU A 173 5.51 -8.12 -18.87
N THR A 174 5.29 -9.32 -19.41
CA THR A 174 4.53 -10.35 -18.66
C THR A 174 5.43 -10.91 -17.56
N CYS A 175 4.90 -11.04 -16.34
CA CYS A 175 5.64 -11.66 -15.25
C CYS A 175 6.05 -13.09 -15.60
N ALA A 176 7.33 -13.40 -15.41
CA ALA A 176 7.84 -14.75 -15.53
C ALA A 176 7.21 -15.69 -14.51
N ILE A 177 7.11 -16.97 -14.89
CA ILE A 177 6.63 -18.04 -14.00
C ILE A 177 7.76 -18.46 -13.05
N GLU A 178 8.97 -18.58 -13.58
CA GLU A 178 10.16 -18.96 -12.80
C GLU A 178 10.47 -17.91 -11.71
N PRO A 179 10.60 -18.33 -10.42
CA PRO A 179 10.79 -17.40 -9.31
C PRO A 179 11.98 -16.46 -9.48
N THR A 180 13.13 -16.96 -9.91
CA THR A 180 14.36 -16.17 -10.10
C THR A 180 14.20 -15.13 -11.21
N ALA A 181 13.60 -15.50 -12.33
CA ALA A 181 13.34 -14.55 -13.42
C ALA A 181 12.31 -13.49 -13.02
N ARG A 182 11.28 -13.89 -12.27
CA ARG A 182 10.26 -12.97 -11.74
C ARG A 182 10.85 -12.00 -10.72
N ALA A 183 11.78 -12.45 -9.88
CA ALA A 183 12.55 -11.62 -8.96
C ALA A 183 13.42 -10.59 -9.69
N GLU A 184 14.11 -11.01 -10.75
CA GLU A 184 14.90 -10.11 -11.60
C GLU A 184 14.03 -9.04 -12.27
N GLN A 185 12.84 -9.40 -12.75
CA GLN A 185 11.87 -8.45 -13.29
C GLN A 185 11.36 -7.45 -12.24
N ALA A 186 11.06 -7.90 -11.02
CA ALA A 186 10.68 -6.98 -9.94
C ALA A 186 11.82 -6.00 -9.61
N ALA A 187 13.06 -6.50 -9.58
CA ALA A 187 14.24 -5.70 -9.30
C ALA A 187 14.55 -4.73 -10.45
N SER A 188 14.28 -5.10 -11.70
CA SER A 188 14.44 -4.20 -12.85
C SER A 188 13.47 -3.01 -12.79
N LEU A 189 12.23 -3.23 -12.34
CA LEU A 189 11.28 -2.14 -12.07
C LEU A 189 11.80 -1.23 -10.96
N CYS A 190 12.34 -1.81 -9.89
CA CYS A 190 12.94 -1.06 -8.78
C CYS A 190 14.10 -0.16 -9.24
N ARG A 191 14.98 -0.69 -10.10
CA ARG A 191 16.14 0.02 -10.65
C ARG A 191 15.78 1.06 -11.73
N ARG A 192 14.50 1.22 -12.08
CA ARG A 192 14.08 2.37 -12.90
C ARG A 192 14.20 3.67 -12.12
N ASP A 193 14.02 3.65 -10.80
CA ASP A 193 14.28 4.78 -9.93
C ASP A 193 15.79 4.98 -9.77
N LEU A 194 16.31 6.06 -10.35
CA LEU A 194 17.73 6.41 -10.34
C LEU A 194 18.18 7.01 -9.00
N THR A 195 17.25 7.33 -8.10
CA THR A 195 17.56 7.80 -6.74
C THR A 195 17.81 6.65 -5.77
N GLY A 196 17.37 5.43 -6.11
CA GLY A 196 17.57 4.24 -5.29
C GLY A 196 16.70 4.17 -4.03
N GLN A 197 15.54 4.82 -4.02
CA GLN A 197 14.66 4.92 -2.84
C GLN A 197 13.33 4.18 -3.00
N THR A 198 13.21 3.36 -4.05
CA THR A 198 12.02 2.56 -4.34
C THR A 198 12.16 1.14 -3.79
N ILE A 199 11.07 0.60 -3.26
CA ILE A 199 10.86 -0.83 -2.99
C ILE A 199 9.74 -1.32 -3.91
N VAL A 200 9.89 -2.52 -4.46
CA VAL A 200 8.83 -3.20 -5.20
C VAL A 200 8.32 -4.39 -4.40
N VAL A 201 6.99 -4.43 -4.20
CA VAL A 201 6.23 -5.55 -3.64
C VAL A 201 5.37 -6.14 -4.76
N LEU A 202 5.93 -7.10 -5.49
CA LEU A 202 5.24 -7.76 -6.60
C LEU A 202 4.30 -8.85 -6.04
N LYS A 203 3.02 -8.49 -5.90
CA LYS A 203 1.95 -9.31 -5.31
C LYS A 203 1.72 -10.60 -6.11
N GLY A 204 1.22 -11.62 -5.43
CA GLY A 204 0.85 -12.93 -5.98
C GLY A 204 1.25 -14.06 -5.05
N HIS A 205 1.11 -15.31 -5.50
CA HIS A 205 1.68 -16.45 -4.79
C HIS A 205 3.19 -16.25 -4.65
N HIS A 206 3.69 -16.45 -3.42
CA HIS A 206 5.04 -16.09 -2.99
C HIS A 206 5.40 -14.65 -3.39
N THR A 207 4.71 -13.68 -2.80
CA THR A 207 4.92 -12.24 -3.07
C THR A 207 6.40 -11.90 -2.96
N ILE A 208 6.92 -11.20 -3.96
CA ILE A 208 8.34 -10.84 -4.06
C ILE A 208 8.53 -9.43 -3.53
N LEU A 209 9.55 -9.24 -2.70
CA LEU A 209 9.99 -7.94 -2.22
C LEU A 209 11.41 -7.67 -2.69
N THR A 210 11.69 -6.49 -3.24
CA THR A 210 13.04 -6.13 -3.67
C THR A 210 13.28 -4.61 -3.60
N ASP A 211 14.51 -4.23 -3.28
CA ASP A 211 15.03 -2.86 -3.39
C ASP A 211 15.97 -2.69 -4.61
N GLY A 212 15.95 -3.66 -5.53
CA GLY A 212 16.81 -3.70 -6.71
C GLY A 212 18.14 -4.42 -6.51
N ASN A 213 18.59 -4.59 -5.25
CA ASN A 213 19.85 -5.24 -4.88
C ASN A 213 19.64 -6.55 -4.11
N ARG A 214 18.67 -6.57 -3.19
CA ARG A 214 18.24 -7.77 -2.46
C ARG A 214 16.81 -8.16 -2.80
N VAL A 215 16.47 -9.42 -2.58
CA VAL A 215 15.14 -9.99 -2.76
C VAL A 215 14.73 -10.84 -1.56
N ALA A 216 13.44 -10.82 -1.23
CA ALA A 216 12.81 -11.75 -0.31
C ALA A 216 11.51 -12.30 -0.90
N PHE A 217 11.16 -13.54 -0.56
CA PHE A 217 9.88 -14.16 -0.91
C PHE A 217 9.00 -14.32 0.33
N ASN A 218 7.75 -13.85 0.26
CA ASN A 218 6.77 -14.07 1.32
C ASN A 218 6.27 -15.53 1.31
N GLN A 219 6.28 -16.18 2.47
CA GLN A 219 5.89 -17.59 2.62
C GLN A 219 4.50 -17.80 3.22
N THR A 220 3.82 -16.73 3.62
CA THR A 220 2.46 -16.78 4.20
C THR A 220 1.38 -16.45 3.17
N GLY A 221 0.15 -16.82 3.49
CA GLY A 221 -1.02 -16.55 2.68
C GLY A 221 -1.49 -17.77 1.88
N ASN A 222 -2.70 -17.66 1.34
CA ASN A 222 -3.40 -18.77 0.71
C ASN A 222 -4.28 -18.30 -0.45
N PRO A 223 -4.80 -19.22 -1.29
CA PRO A 223 -5.61 -18.88 -2.45
C PRO A 223 -6.91 -18.12 -2.15
N GLY A 224 -7.47 -18.24 -0.94
CA GLY A 224 -8.69 -17.50 -0.56
C GLY A 224 -8.52 -15.98 -0.58
N MET A 225 -7.27 -15.50 -0.48
CA MET A 225 -6.94 -14.08 -0.58
C MET A 225 -7.09 -13.51 -2.01
N ALA A 226 -7.35 -14.35 -3.01
CA ALA A 226 -7.57 -13.96 -4.40
C ALA A 226 -8.98 -13.36 -4.63
N THR A 227 -9.32 -12.34 -3.84
CA THR A 227 -10.61 -11.63 -3.86
C THR A 227 -10.37 -10.12 -3.83
N GLY A 228 -11.38 -9.35 -4.26
CA GLY A 228 -11.29 -7.89 -4.30
C GLY A 228 -11.06 -7.28 -2.91
N GLY A 229 -10.20 -6.25 -2.84
CA GLY A 229 -9.94 -5.48 -1.62
C GLY A 229 -8.79 -5.98 -0.74
N THR A 230 -8.26 -7.19 -0.95
CA THR A 230 -7.14 -7.69 -0.14
C THR A 230 -5.85 -6.88 -0.36
N GLY A 231 -5.66 -6.35 -1.57
CA GLY A 231 -4.57 -5.40 -1.88
C GLY A 231 -4.71 -4.07 -1.13
N ASP A 232 -5.93 -3.53 -1.02
CA ASP A 232 -6.19 -2.29 -0.27
C ASP A 232 -5.83 -2.47 1.21
N VAL A 233 -6.14 -3.65 1.78
CA VAL A 233 -5.75 -4.00 3.15
C VAL A 233 -4.22 -4.00 3.28
N LEU A 234 -3.49 -4.66 2.37
CA LEU A 234 -2.01 -4.68 2.38
C LEU A 234 -1.42 -3.27 2.31
N THR A 235 -1.96 -2.41 1.46
CA THR A 235 -1.51 -1.02 1.30
C THR A 235 -1.60 -0.25 2.61
N GLY A 236 -2.72 -0.36 3.34
CA GLY A 236 -2.83 0.26 4.65
C GLY A 236 -1.92 -0.36 5.72
N VAL A 237 -1.72 -1.68 5.69
CA VAL A 237 -0.78 -2.38 6.59
C VAL A 237 0.64 -1.83 6.43
N ILE A 238 1.16 -1.79 5.21
CA ILE A 238 2.52 -1.29 4.94
C ILE A 238 2.63 0.19 5.33
N SER A 239 1.62 1.00 5.00
CA SER A 239 1.60 2.43 5.33
C SER A 239 1.71 2.69 6.84
N ALA A 240 0.99 1.92 7.65
CA ALA A 240 1.04 2.01 9.11
C ALA A 240 2.40 1.62 9.68
N LEU A 241 3.04 0.59 9.12
CA LEU A 241 4.36 0.14 9.57
C LEU A 241 5.43 1.18 9.25
N VAL A 242 5.39 1.80 8.06
CA VAL A 242 6.26 2.93 7.73
C VAL A 242 6.00 4.11 8.66
N ALA A 243 4.73 4.47 8.89
CA ALA A 243 4.38 5.60 9.77
C ALA A 243 4.86 5.39 11.22
N GLN A 244 4.96 4.14 11.68
CA GLN A 244 5.52 3.77 12.98
C GLN A 244 7.06 3.83 13.04
N GLY A 245 7.73 4.15 11.93
CA GLY A 245 9.17 4.39 11.86
C GLY A 245 10.00 3.20 11.37
N LEU A 246 9.37 2.15 10.83
CA LEU A 246 10.13 1.07 10.19
C LEU A 246 10.76 1.55 8.89
N THR A 247 11.92 0.99 8.54
CA THR A 247 12.50 1.19 7.21
C THR A 247 11.53 0.67 6.14
N LEU A 248 11.60 1.19 4.91
CA LEU A 248 10.72 0.72 3.82
C LEU A 248 10.82 -0.78 3.60
N TRP A 249 12.05 -1.29 3.66
CA TRP A 249 12.34 -2.71 3.51
C TRP A 249 11.67 -3.53 4.60
N ASP A 250 11.82 -3.12 5.85
CA ASP A 250 11.29 -3.86 6.99
C ASP A 250 9.77 -3.75 7.07
N ALA A 251 9.21 -2.57 6.80
CA ALA A 251 7.78 -2.35 6.72
C ALA A 251 7.14 -3.19 5.61
N ALA A 252 7.78 -3.29 4.44
CA ALA A 252 7.29 -4.13 3.36
C ALA A 252 7.34 -5.62 3.75
N ARG A 253 8.46 -6.11 4.29
CA ARG A 253 8.63 -7.52 4.71
C ARG A 253 7.65 -7.93 5.80
N LEU A 254 7.55 -7.15 6.87
CA LEU A 254 6.60 -7.43 7.95
C LEU A 254 5.16 -7.26 7.45
N GLY A 255 4.89 -6.26 6.62
CA GLY A 255 3.55 -5.98 6.09
C GLY A 255 2.98 -7.12 5.26
N VAL A 256 3.74 -7.65 4.30
CA VAL A 256 3.31 -8.82 3.51
C VAL A 256 3.19 -10.09 4.35
N HIS A 257 4.06 -10.25 5.35
CA HIS A 257 4.04 -11.41 6.24
C HIS A 257 2.78 -11.43 7.09
N VAL A 258 2.48 -10.33 7.79
CA VAL A 258 1.29 -10.22 8.64
C VAL A 258 0.01 -10.25 7.81
N HIS A 259 0.01 -9.64 6.61
CA HIS A 259 -1.11 -9.71 5.68
C HIS A 259 -1.41 -11.15 5.24
N GLY A 260 -0.39 -11.90 4.82
CA GLY A 260 -0.54 -13.32 4.47
C GLY A 260 -0.99 -14.17 5.66
N LEU A 261 -0.36 -13.97 6.83
CA LEU A 261 -0.73 -14.66 8.06
C LEU A 261 -2.17 -14.38 8.49
N ALA A 262 -2.65 -13.15 8.32
CA ALA A 262 -4.05 -12.80 8.56
C ALA A 262 -4.99 -13.52 7.60
N GLY A 263 -4.59 -13.69 6.33
CA GLY A 263 -5.29 -14.51 5.37
C GLY A 263 -5.37 -15.97 5.80
N ASP A 264 -4.26 -16.54 6.30
CA ASP A 264 -4.22 -17.93 6.77
C ASP A 264 -5.15 -18.14 7.97
N LEU A 265 -5.08 -17.25 8.95
CA LEU A 265 -5.98 -17.27 10.12
C LEU A 265 -7.45 -17.10 9.73
N ALA A 266 -7.76 -16.23 8.77
CA ALA A 266 -9.12 -16.05 8.28
C ALA A 266 -9.67 -17.34 7.66
N THR A 267 -8.85 -18.11 6.93
CA THR A 267 -9.30 -19.37 6.33
C THR A 267 -9.61 -20.47 7.33
N GLU A 268 -9.01 -20.43 8.53
CA GLU A 268 -9.37 -21.36 9.62
C GLU A 268 -10.84 -21.18 10.05
N THR A 269 -11.40 -19.98 9.86
CA THR A 269 -12.79 -19.66 10.24
C THR A 269 -13.76 -19.74 9.05
N PHE A 270 -13.40 -19.16 7.90
CA PHE A 270 -14.32 -18.97 6.79
C PHE A 270 -14.06 -19.91 5.60
N GLY A 271 -12.95 -20.67 5.63
CA GLY A 271 -12.46 -21.40 4.48
C GLY A 271 -11.93 -20.49 3.37
N GLN A 272 -11.33 -21.08 2.33
CA GLN A 272 -10.73 -20.32 1.22
C GLN A 272 -11.78 -19.71 0.28
N VAL A 273 -12.90 -20.40 0.05
CA VAL A 273 -13.91 -19.99 -0.95
C VAL A 273 -14.68 -18.75 -0.50
N SER A 274 -14.96 -18.61 0.79
CA SER A 274 -15.81 -17.55 1.34
C SER A 274 -15.04 -16.38 1.92
N LEU A 275 -13.71 -16.44 1.96
CA LEU A 275 -12.87 -15.37 2.49
C LEU A 275 -13.06 -14.10 1.65
N ILE A 276 -13.35 -13.00 2.34
CA ILE A 276 -13.35 -11.65 1.77
C ILE A 276 -12.36 -10.73 2.48
N ALA A 277 -12.08 -9.57 1.88
CA ALA A 277 -11.08 -8.62 2.42
C ALA A 277 -11.38 -8.15 3.85
N SER A 278 -12.65 -8.05 4.24
CA SER A 278 -13.02 -7.70 5.62
C SER A 278 -12.63 -8.78 6.63
N ASP A 279 -12.66 -10.06 6.26
CA ASP A 279 -12.28 -11.16 7.15
C ASP A 279 -10.77 -11.16 7.40
N LEU A 280 -9.99 -10.90 6.34
CA LEU A 280 -8.55 -10.68 6.43
C LEU A 280 -8.25 -9.47 7.33
N LEU A 281 -8.92 -8.34 7.09
CA LEU A 281 -8.78 -7.13 7.92
C LEU A 281 -9.07 -7.42 9.39
N ASN A 282 -10.17 -8.15 9.68
CA ASN A 282 -10.57 -8.52 11.03
C ASN A 282 -9.59 -9.51 11.69
N SER A 283 -8.81 -10.24 10.89
CA SER A 283 -7.79 -11.19 11.36
C SER A 283 -6.42 -10.55 11.59
N LEU A 284 -6.19 -9.31 11.15
CA LEU A 284 -4.93 -8.58 11.39
C LEU A 284 -4.49 -8.54 12.87
N PRO A 285 -5.36 -8.24 13.85
CA PRO A 285 -4.95 -8.21 15.25
C PRO A 285 -4.38 -9.55 15.75
N ALA A 286 -4.98 -10.66 15.33
CA ALA A 286 -4.49 -12.00 15.67
C ALA A 286 -3.16 -12.30 14.98
N ALA A 287 -3.00 -11.88 13.72
CA ALA A 287 -1.76 -12.04 12.97
C ALA A 287 -0.59 -11.25 13.59
N PHE A 288 -0.81 -9.98 13.98
CA PHE A 288 0.20 -9.20 14.69
C PHE A 288 0.60 -9.86 16.02
N LYS A 289 -0.38 -10.25 16.84
CA LYS A 289 -0.12 -10.94 18.11
C LYS A 289 0.69 -12.23 17.90
N LYS A 290 0.40 -12.99 16.85
CA LYS A 290 1.14 -14.23 16.53
C LYS A 290 2.55 -13.93 16.03
N SER A 291 2.76 -12.83 15.30
CA SER A 291 4.08 -12.38 14.84
C SER A 291 4.98 -11.93 15.99
N GLU A 292 4.43 -11.26 17.01
CA GLU A 292 5.17 -10.80 18.19
C GLU A 292 5.72 -11.94 19.07
N ASN A 293 5.12 -13.13 18.99
CA ASN A 293 5.49 -14.31 19.80
C ASN A 293 6.46 -15.28 19.09
N ARG A 294 7.13 -14.82 18.03
CA ARG A 294 8.17 -15.57 17.30
C ARG A 294 9.56 -15.07 17.68
#